data_AF-A0A1B3M3S2-F1
#
_entry.id   AF-A0A1B3M3S2-F1
#
_cell.length_a   1.000
_cell.length_b   1.000
_cell.length_c   1.000
_cell.angle_alpha   90.00
_cell.angle_beta   90.00
_cell.angle_gamma   90.00
#
_symmetry.space_group_name_H-M   'P 1'
#
loop_
_entity.id
_entity.type
_entity.pdbx_description
1 polymer ?
#
loop_
_entity_poly.entity_id
_entity_poly.type
_entity_poly.pdbx_seq_one_letter_code
_entity_poly.pdbx_strand_id
1 'polypeptide(L)' 'MNTRQMTFPLPGNGPAVLTLPQTLQPEALAALECSLKMALHDLQRESGGDALDPGRIEYASWLQRLAAMVH' A
#
# COMPACT_ATOMS: atom_id res chain seq x y z
N MET A 1 -4.23 28.87 8.64
CA MET A 1 -3.96 27.78 7.67
C MET A 1 -5.02 26.73 7.89
N ASN A 2 -5.80 26.40 6.86
CA ASN A 2 -6.88 25.43 6.97
C ASN A 2 -6.39 24.10 6.40
N THR A 3 -6.62 23.01 7.12
CA THR A 3 -6.15 21.66 6.77
C THR A 3 -7.34 20.72 6.71
N ARG A 4 -7.32 19.80 5.75
CA ARG A 4 -8.30 18.72 5.68
C ARG A 4 -7.75 17.51 6.41
N GLN A 5 -8.57 16.89 7.25
CA GLN A 5 -8.23 15.63 7.90
C GLN A 5 -9.05 14.49 7.29
N MET A 6 -8.38 13.39 6.98
CA MET A 6 -8.99 12.13 6.56
C MET A 6 -8.69 11.07 7.61
N THR A 7 -9.73 10.37 8.05
CA THR A 7 -9.65 9.34 9.09
C THR A 7 -9.99 8.00 8.48
N PHE A 8 -9.08 7.04 8.60
CA PHE A 8 -9.20 5.68 8.06
C PHE A 8 -9.38 4.71 9.22
N PRO A 9 -10.52 4.01 9.34
CA PRO A 9 -10.71 3.04 10.40
C PRO A 9 -9.78 1.84 10.20
N LEU A 10 -9.02 1.47 11.23
CA LEU A 10 -8.25 0.22 11.26
C LEU A 10 -8.84 -0.70 12.33
N PRO A 11 -9.39 -1.87 11.95
CA PRO A 11 -9.93 -2.82 12.91
C PRO A 11 -8.87 -3.22 13.95
N GLY A 12 -9.20 -3.10 15.23
CA GLY A 12 -8.33 -3.53 16.34
C GLY A 12 -7.18 -2.60 16.73
N ASN A 13 -6.81 -1.60 15.91
CA ASN A 13 -5.62 -0.75 16.14
C ASN A 13 -5.91 0.76 16.21
N GLY A 14 -7.17 1.16 16.34
CA GLY A 14 -7.58 2.58 16.29
C GLY A 14 -7.45 3.17 14.86
N PRO A 15 -8.04 4.34 14.58
CA PRO A 15 -8.00 4.89 13.23
C PRO A 15 -6.64 5.48 12.86
N ALA A 16 -6.23 5.32 11.61
CA ALA A 16 -5.16 6.11 11.00
C ALA A 16 -5.69 7.48 10.57
N VAL A 17 -4.85 8.50 10.66
CA VAL A 17 -5.21 9.88 10.32
C VAL A 17 -4.21 10.44 9.32
N LEU A 18 -4.72 11.03 8.23
CA LEU A 18 -3.95 11.77 7.24
C LEU A 18 -4.40 13.22 7.25
N THR A 19 -3.48 14.14 7.54
CA THR A 19 -3.72 15.58 7.49
C THR A 19 -3.13 16.16 6.22
N LEU A 20 -3.94 16.90 5.47
CA LEU A 20 -3.64 17.44 4.16
C LEU A 20 -3.84 18.97 4.13
N PRO A 21 -3.14 19.69 3.24
CA PRO A 21 -3.53 21.06 2.89
C PRO A 21 -4.98 21.11 2.39
N GLN A 22 -5.71 22.20 2.67
CA GLN A 22 -7.10 22.34 2.20
C GLN A 22 -7.24 22.28 0.67
N THR A 23 -6.24 22.81 -0.05
CA THR A 23 -6.15 22.78 -1.50
C THR A 23 -4.94 21.96 -1.93
N LEU A 24 -5.17 20.90 -2.69
CA LEU A 24 -4.15 20.06 -3.30
C LEU A 24 -4.37 20.08 -4.81
N GLN A 25 -3.32 20.39 -5.56
CA GLN A 25 -3.36 20.28 -7.02
C GLN A 25 -3.43 18.81 -7.44
N PRO A 26 -4.05 18.47 -8.58
CA PRO A 26 -4.18 17.09 -9.05
C PRO A 26 -2.86 16.33 -9.12
N GLU A 27 -1.78 16.98 -9.57
CA GLU A 27 -0.46 16.38 -9.69
C GLU A 27 0.14 16.06 -8.32
N ALA A 28 -0.07 16.95 -7.34
CA ALA A 28 0.37 16.73 -5.96
C ALA A 28 -0.44 15.62 -5.28
N LEU A 29 -1.72 15.46 -5.63
CA LEU A 29 -2.54 14.35 -5.17
C LEU A 29 -2.04 13.01 -5.72
N ALA A 30 -1.69 12.94 -7.01
CA ALA A 30 -1.12 11.74 -7.63
C ALA A 30 0.26 11.39 -7.00
N ALA A 31 1.09 12.40 -6.74
CA ALA A 31 2.37 12.20 -6.06
C ALA A 31 2.19 11.69 -4.62
N LEU A 32 1.20 12.21 -3.89
CA LEU A 32 0.83 11.75 -2.56
C LEU A 32 0.35 10.29 -2.57
N GLU A 33 -0.51 9.91 -3.52
CA GLU A 33 -0.99 8.53 -3.67
C GLU A 33 0.18 7.54 -3.86
N CYS A 34 1.09 7.87 -4.77
CA CYS A 34 2.28 7.04 -5.02
C CYS A 34 3.16 6.92 -3.77
N SER A 35 3.40 8.05 -3.08
CA SER A 35 4.22 8.09 -1.87
C SER A 35 3.61 7.30 -0.71
N LEU A 36 2.30 7.40 -0.50
CA LEU A 36 1.58 6.63 0.51
C LEU A 36 1.66 5.13 0.24
N LYS A 37 1.48 4.72 -1.03
CA LYS A 37 1.59 3.31 -1.42
C LYS A 37 2.97 2.73 -1.10
N MET A 38 4.03 3.47 -1.41
CA MET A 38 5.41 3.06 -1.11
C MET A 38 5.64 2.97 0.40
N ALA A 39 5.28 4.01 1.15
CA ALA A 39 5.46 4.04 2.60
C ALA A 39 4.73 2.90 3.32
N LEU A 40 3.47 2.62 2.93
CA LEU A 40 2.71 1.51 3.50
C LEU A 40 3.30 0.14 3.14
N HIS A 41 3.81 -0.01 1.92
CA HIS A 41 4.48 -1.24 1.49
C HIS A 41 5.77 -1.48 2.27
N ASP A 42 6.55 -0.43 2.54
CA ASP A 42 7.79 -0.54 3.32
C ASP A 42 7.48 -0.88 4.78
N LEU A 43 6.48 -0.23 5.39
CA LEU A 43 6.00 -0.58 6.74
C LEU A 43 5.51 -2.04 6.83
N GLN A 44 4.85 -2.55 5.79
CA GLN A 44 4.44 -3.94 5.72
C GLN A 44 5.64 -4.90 5.71
N ARG A 45 6.68 -4.57 4.94
CA ARG A 45 7.93 -5.35 4.89
C ARG A 45 8.65 -5.35 6.24
N GLU A 46 8.74 -4.19 6.88
CA GLU A 46 9.39 -4.02 8.18
C GLU A 46 8.66 -4.76 9.31
N SER A 47 7.33 -4.80 9.25
CA SER A 47 6.50 -5.48 10.26
C SER A 47 6.55 -7.01 10.18
N GLY A 48 7.43 -7.58 9.33
CA GLY A 48 7.47 -9.02 9.07
C GLY A 48 6.21 -9.54 8.37
N GLY A 49 5.41 -8.64 7.80
CA GLY A 49 4.18 -8.92 7.08
C GLY A 49 4.40 -9.55 5.70
N ASP A 50 5.48 -10.32 5.55
CA ASP A 50 5.56 -11.42 4.58
C ASP A 50 4.99 -12.69 5.25
N ALA A 51 3.89 -12.54 5.98
CA ALA A 51 2.99 -13.64 6.27
C ALA A 51 2.36 -14.06 4.95
N LEU A 52 3.17 -14.69 4.09
CA LEU A 52 2.82 -15.71 3.11
C LEU A 52 1.35 -15.62 2.73
N ASP A 53 0.98 -14.55 2.01
CA ASP A 53 -0.34 -14.48 1.39
C ASP A 53 -0.40 -15.72 0.48
N PRO A 54 -1.25 -16.72 0.78
CA PRO A 54 -1.25 -17.96 0.03
C PRO A 54 -1.44 -17.68 -1.46
N GLY A 55 -2.23 -16.64 -1.78
CA GLY A 55 -2.46 -16.20 -3.15
C GLY A 55 -1.20 -15.65 -3.84
N ARG A 56 -0.28 -14.99 -3.11
CA ARG A 56 1.01 -14.55 -3.68
C ARG A 56 1.96 -15.72 -3.92
N ILE A 57 1.98 -16.73 -3.06
CA ILE A 57 2.80 -17.94 -3.25
C ILE A 57 2.28 -18.75 -4.43
N GLU A 58 0.96 -18.94 -4.50
CA GLU A 58 0.32 -19.66 -5.60
C GLU A 58 0.56 -18.93 -6.92
N TYR A 59 0.41 -17.60 -6.95
CA TYR A 59 0.69 -16.79 -8.13
C TYR A 59 2.17 -16.86 -8.56
N ALA A 60 3.11 -16.78 -7.61
CA ALA A 60 4.53 -16.94 -7.90
C ALA A 60 4.87 -18.33 -8.44
N SER A 61 4.25 -19.38 -7.89
CA SER A 61 4.40 -20.77 -8.34
C SER A 61 3.86 -20.96 -9.76
N TRP A 62 2.72 -20.36 -10.08
CA TRP A 62 2.15 -20.41 -11.44
C TRP A 62 3.02 -19.68 -12.46
N LEU A 63 3.56 -18.51 -12.10
CA LEU A 63 4.48 -17.77 -12.96
C LEU A 63 5.77 -18.56 -13.26
N GLN A 64 6.36 -19.21 -12.25
CA GLN A 64 7.54 -20.07 -12.43
C GLN A 64 7.23 -21.26 -13.35
N ARG A 65 6.05 -21.86 -13.19
CA ARG A 65 5.63 -23.01 -13.99
C ARG A 65 5.35 -22.63 -15.45
N LEU A 66 4.78 -21.46 -15.70
CA LEU A 66 4.60 -20.89 -17.04
C LEU A 66 5.95 -20.59 -17.71
N ALA A 67 6.88 -19.98 -16.98
CA ALA A 67 8.22 -19.70 -17.50
C ALA A 67 8.99 -20.98 -17.87
N ALA A 68 8.82 -22.05 -17.09
CA ALA A 68 9.42 -23.36 -17.37
C ALA A 68 8.79 -24.10 -18.57
N MET A 69 7.58 -23.71 -19.02
CA MET A 69 6.89 -24.30 -20.18
C MET A 69 7.22 -23.58 -21.50
N VAL A 70 7.91 -22.44 -21.44
CA VAL A 70 8.31 -21.64 -22.62
C VAL A 70 9.76 -21.96 -23.06
N HIS A 71 10.44 -22.88 -22.36
CA HIS A 71 11.71 -23.49 -22.75
C HIS A 71 11.51 -24.93 -23.22
#